data_AF-A0A838PM08-F1
#
_entry.id   AF-A0A838PM08-F1
#
_cell.length_a   1.000
_cell.length_b   1.000
_cell.length_c   1.000
_cell.angle_alpha   90.00
_cell.angle_beta   90.00
_cell.angle_gamma   90.00
#
_symmetry.space_group_name_H-M   'P 1'
#
loop_
_entity.id
_entity.type
_entity.pdbx_description
1 polymer ?
#
loop_
_entity_poly.entity_id
_entity_poly.type
_entity_poly.pdbx_seq_one_letter_code
_entity_poly.pdbx_strand_id
1 'polypeptide(L)'
;MSVGGPLAGVRVLDLSRLLPGGFCSLLLADFGAEVLKVEDTGMGDYVRWAEPRYEGAQRSASSALFLALNRGKRSIRINLREEGGREVLLRLAREYDVLLESFRPGVLDRLGVGYERLREENPGLVYCAVTGYGQDGPYRDRAGHDMNYLGLVGLLGLTGEPDRPPVQAAGQIADLGGGALMGAFGILAALRERERSGEGQLVDVSMADGAMSWLALVAARYLCDGQVPGRGRLELAGGLVCYRPYACSDGHVTLGALEPKFWQAWCRGVDREDLIERQFDPPGSETHAEVERIFAGRTRAEWESFAAEHDCCLEPVLGLDEALGSELTRAREMVVEVDQPGAGPVSLLGLPVKLGRTPGGPAGPGPALGEHTDVVLEEAGYSEQEREELRSSGAVAGPVEEASGSFSADPAELVFSLSGPGKAGVMPEESDDTIRAFVEIPKGSRNKYEWHEESGTIELDRRLFAAVSYPTDYGFIPETLAEDGDELDIMIAVSEPTFPGCTIRVQPIAVLKMHDDDKRNDKVLAVPVSDPAWSKLDELDDLPGDLADEVSHFFEVYSDLEGTDWQIEGWGSSHDAHELIEQSRERYRESND
;
A
#
# COMPACT_ATOMS: atom_id res chain seq x y z
N MET A 1 27.56 11.41 19.55
CA MET A 1 28.72 10.49 19.68
C MET A 1 28.48 9.37 18.69
N SER A 2 29.34 9.19 17.69
CA SER A 2 29.13 8.15 16.67
C SER A 2 28.99 6.79 17.36
N VAL A 3 27.85 6.14 17.15
CA VAL A 3 27.64 4.77 17.61
C VAL A 3 28.67 3.92 16.88
N GLY A 4 29.57 3.29 17.65
CA GLY A 4 30.55 2.37 17.07
C GLY A 4 29.81 1.24 16.33
N GLY A 5 30.40 0.70 15.27
CA GLY A 5 29.75 -0.31 14.45
C GLY A 5 30.55 -0.60 13.19
N PRO A 6 30.23 -1.67 12.45
CA PRO A 6 30.92 -1.98 11.19
C PRO A 6 30.75 -0.90 10.11
N LEU A 7 29.73 -0.04 10.20
CA LEU A 7 29.48 1.07 9.28
C LEU A 7 29.79 2.44 9.89
N ALA A 8 30.51 2.50 11.02
CA ALA A 8 30.92 3.75 11.61
C ALA A 8 31.72 4.59 10.60
N GLY A 9 31.29 5.84 10.40
CA GLY A 9 31.86 6.77 9.42
C GLY A 9 31.16 6.76 8.05
N VAL A 10 30.21 5.86 7.80
CA VAL A 10 29.35 5.90 6.61
C VAL A 10 28.18 6.85 6.85
N ARG A 11 27.93 7.79 5.94
CA ARG A 11 26.82 8.74 5.99
C ARG A 11 25.81 8.48 4.88
N VAL A 12 24.52 8.41 5.23
CA VAL A 12 23.43 8.03 4.32
C VAL A 12 22.37 9.12 4.25
N LEU A 13 22.06 9.60 3.04
CA LEU A 13 20.87 10.39 2.75
C LEU A 13 19.71 9.44 2.43
N ASP A 14 18.72 9.37 3.31
CA ASP A 14 17.54 8.52 3.15
C ASP A 14 16.35 9.36 2.68
N LEU A 15 16.09 9.35 1.38
CA LEU A 15 14.94 10.02 0.74
C LEU A 15 13.74 9.06 0.61
N SER A 16 13.85 7.85 1.15
CA SER A 16 12.81 6.85 1.04
C SER A 16 11.61 7.13 1.95
N ARG A 17 10.48 6.55 1.57
CA ARG A 17 9.23 6.59 2.32
C ARG A 17 8.75 5.18 2.59
N LEU A 18 7.95 5.01 3.63
CA LEU A 18 7.32 3.74 3.96
C LEU A 18 8.35 2.60 4.16
N LEU A 19 7.93 1.37 3.90
CA LEU A 19 8.58 0.15 4.38
C LEU A 19 9.92 -0.19 3.71
N PRO A 20 10.05 -0.33 2.37
CA PRO A 20 11.24 -0.96 1.78
C PRO A 20 12.53 -0.17 2.03
N GLY A 21 12.52 1.12 1.66
CA GLY A 21 13.68 1.97 1.86
C GLY A 21 13.91 2.32 3.33
N GLY A 22 12.84 2.57 4.09
CA GLY A 22 12.92 2.87 5.52
C GLY A 22 13.59 1.75 6.31
N PHE A 23 13.26 0.49 6.00
CA PHE A 23 13.88 -0.68 6.59
C PHE A 23 15.33 -0.89 6.11
N CYS A 24 15.62 -0.64 4.83
CA CYS A 24 16.97 -0.70 4.28
C CYS A 24 17.93 0.22 5.06
N SER A 25 17.58 1.51 5.19
CA SER A 25 18.40 2.47 5.91
C SER A 25 18.42 2.23 7.42
N LEU A 26 17.36 1.66 8.00
CA LEU A 26 17.38 1.20 9.40
C LEU A 26 18.47 0.16 9.65
N LEU A 27 18.60 -0.84 8.77
CA LEU A 27 19.66 -1.84 8.90
C LEU A 27 21.05 -1.19 8.88
N LEU A 28 21.26 -0.20 8.02
CA LEU A 28 22.52 0.55 7.98
C LEU A 28 22.73 1.35 9.27
N ALA A 29 21.69 2.01 9.78
CA ALA A 29 21.75 2.80 11.02
C ALA A 29 22.07 1.92 12.24
N ASP A 30 21.41 0.77 12.38
CA ASP A 30 21.65 -0.19 13.46
C ASP A 30 23.07 -0.81 13.37
N PHE A 31 23.73 -0.73 12.21
CA PHE A 31 25.13 -1.10 12.03
C PHE A 31 26.13 0.06 12.16
N GLY A 32 25.66 1.24 12.58
CA GLY A 32 26.48 2.39 12.93
C GLY A 32 26.64 3.44 11.82
N ALA A 33 25.89 3.35 10.73
CA ALA A 33 25.85 4.42 9.72
C ALA A 33 25.09 5.64 10.26
N GLU A 34 25.54 6.84 9.92
CA GLU A 34 24.83 8.09 10.21
C GLU A 34 23.77 8.32 9.13
N VAL A 35 22.50 8.06 9.47
CA VAL A 35 21.39 8.18 8.53
C VAL A 35 20.65 9.50 8.74
N LEU A 36 20.62 10.33 7.70
CA LEU A 36 19.81 11.54 7.63
C LEU A 36 18.60 11.28 6.74
N LYS A 37 17.41 11.19 7.33
CA LYS A 37 16.15 11.11 6.60
C LYS A 37 15.80 12.48 6.03
N VAL A 38 15.65 12.54 4.71
CA VAL A 38 15.29 13.74 3.95
C VAL A 38 13.82 13.67 3.60
N GLU A 39 13.05 14.62 4.11
CA GLU A 39 11.59 14.61 4.04
C GLU A 39 11.06 15.88 3.40
N ASP A 40 9.86 15.86 2.82
CA ASP A 40 9.28 17.09 2.30
C ASP A 40 8.87 18.06 3.42
N THR A 41 8.68 19.32 3.07
CA THR A 41 8.24 20.38 3.99
C THR A 41 6.74 20.33 4.29
N GLY A 42 6.02 19.31 3.82
CA GLY A 42 4.64 19.01 4.18
C GLY A 42 4.59 17.95 5.27
N MET A 43 3.96 16.81 4.94
CA MET A 43 3.70 15.69 5.85
C MET A 43 4.91 14.82 6.15
N GLY A 44 5.98 14.94 5.36
CA GLY A 44 7.13 14.03 5.44
C GLY A 44 6.76 12.59 5.08
N ASP A 45 7.40 11.61 5.72
CA ASP A 45 7.04 10.20 5.52
C ASP A 45 5.64 9.90 6.07
N TYR A 46 4.77 9.33 5.23
CA TYR A 46 3.36 9.11 5.57
C TYR A 46 3.21 8.17 6.78
N VAL A 47 4.14 7.23 6.97
CA VAL A 47 4.07 6.25 8.07
C VAL A 47 4.17 6.92 9.46
N ARG A 48 4.65 8.17 9.55
CA ARG A 48 4.60 8.99 10.78
C ARG A 48 3.20 9.15 11.35
N TRP A 49 2.20 9.07 10.46
CA TRP A 49 0.81 9.33 10.78
C TRP A 49 0.00 8.05 10.98
N ALA A 50 0.64 6.88 10.96
CA ALA A 50 -0.03 5.60 11.16
C ALA A 50 -0.34 5.33 12.64
N GLU A 51 -1.48 4.69 12.91
CA GLU A 51 -1.76 4.07 14.20
C GLU A 51 -1.10 2.68 14.30
N PRO A 52 -0.90 2.14 15.53
CA PRO A 52 -1.10 2.79 16.83
C PRO A 52 0.03 3.77 17.18
N ARG A 53 -0.24 4.67 18.13
CA ARG A 53 0.72 5.66 18.63
C ARG A 53 1.09 5.46 20.10
N TYR A 54 2.33 5.76 20.44
CA TYR A 54 2.79 5.88 21.82
C TYR A 54 2.39 7.24 22.40
N GLU A 55 1.78 7.22 23.58
CA GLU A 55 1.39 8.43 24.30
C GLU A 55 2.64 9.21 24.78
N GLY A 56 2.53 10.53 24.87
CA GLY A 56 3.58 11.43 25.37
C GLY A 56 4.67 11.80 24.36
N ALA A 57 4.92 10.98 23.34
CA ALA A 57 5.81 11.34 22.23
C ALA A 57 5.22 12.46 21.35
N GLN A 58 6.09 13.25 20.73
CA GLN A 58 5.68 14.26 19.76
C GLN A 58 4.92 13.59 18.60
N ARG A 59 3.85 14.21 18.10
CA ARG A 59 2.89 13.55 17.20
C ARG A 59 3.56 12.92 15.96
N SER A 60 4.53 13.60 15.37
CA SER A 60 5.27 13.12 14.19
C SER A 60 6.27 12.00 14.47
N ALA A 61 6.53 11.66 15.74
CA ALA A 61 7.38 10.57 16.20
C ALA A 61 6.67 9.64 17.20
N SER A 62 5.33 9.59 17.16
CA SER A 62 4.51 8.78 18.06
C SER A 62 4.10 7.44 17.45
N SER A 63 4.04 7.32 16.12
CA SER A 63 3.60 6.10 15.44
C SER A 63 4.54 4.93 15.68
N ALA A 64 4.00 3.80 16.14
CA ALA A 64 4.77 2.57 16.32
C ALA A 64 5.40 2.09 15.01
N LEU A 65 4.70 2.25 13.88
CA LEU A 65 5.20 1.85 12.56
C LEU A 65 6.35 2.76 12.09
N PHE A 66 6.27 4.06 12.35
CA PHE A 66 7.37 4.97 12.04
C PHE A 66 8.63 4.65 12.86
N LEU A 67 8.47 4.45 14.16
CA LEU A 67 9.58 4.15 15.07
C LEU A 67 10.25 2.80 14.73
N ALA A 68 9.46 1.81 14.30
CA ALA A 68 9.97 0.53 13.82
C ALA A 68 10.87 0.64 12.59
N LEU A 69 10.82 1.75 11.84
CA LEU A 69 11.60 1.97 10.61
C LEU A 69 12.64 3.09 10.73
N ASN A 70 12.54 3.97 11.73
CA ASN A 70 13.29 5.22 11.73
C ASN A 70 14.01 5.55 13.04
N ARG A 71 14.08 4.60 13.99
CA ARG A 71 14.96 4.74 15.15
C ARG A 71 16.42 5.00 14.74
N GLY A 72 17.13 5.80 15.53
CA GLY A 72 18.55 6.12 15.33
C GLY A 72 18.84 7.08 14.17
N LYS A 73 17.84 7.51 13.41
CA LYS A 73 18.01 8.44 12.28
C LYS A 73 17.91 9.90 12.74
N ARG A 74 18.48 10.81 11.95
CA ARG A 74 18.20 12.26 11.99
C ARG A 74 17.13 12.60 10.94
N SER A 75 16.45 13.74 11.07
CA SER A 75 15.42 14.19 10.12
C SER A 75 15.65 15.64 9.71
N ILE A 76 15.64 15.91 8.40
CA ILE A 76 15.65 17.23 7.78
C ILE A 76 14.47 17.35 6.82
N ARG A 77 13.91 18.57 6.70
CA ARG A 77 12.84 18.86 5.75
C ARG A 77 13.36 19.73 4.61
N ILE A 78 13.26 19.22 3.39
CA ILE A 78 13.74 19.84 2.15
C ILE A 78 12.64 19.76 1.10
N ASN A 79 12.28 20.90 0.50
CA ASN A 79 11.39 20.95 -0.65
C ASN A 79 12.20 20.93 -1.95
N LEU A 80 12.32 19.76 -2.56
CA LEU A 80 13.08 19.57 -3.81
C LEU A 80 12.42 20.22 -5.05
N ARG A 81 11.24 20.83 -4.92
CA ARG A 81 10.63 21.64 -5.98
C ARG A 81 11.24 23.04 -6.05
N GLU A 82 11.76 23.54 -4.93
CA GLU A 82 12.43 24.83 -4.85
C GLU A 82 13.91 24.69 -5.23
N GLU A 83 14.44 25.71 -5.90
CA GLU A 83 15.86 25.75 -6.25
C GLU A 83 16.78 25.64 -5.03
N GLY A 84 16.46 26.38 -3.96
CA GLY A 84 17.21 26.32 -2.70
C GLY A 84 17.20 24.92 -2.09
N GLY A 85 16.10 24.17 -2.18
CA GLY A 85 16.01 22.82 -1.63
C GLY A 85 16.88 21.83 -2.39
N ARG A 86 16.95 21.99 -3.73
CA ARG A 86 17.85 21.19 -4.57
C ARG A 86 19.32 21.48 -4.25
N GLU A 87 19.69 22.76 -4.09
CA GLU A 87 21.05 23.14 -3.70
C GLU A 87 21.43 22.56 -2.33
N VAL A 88 20.51 22.55 -1.36
CA VAL A 88 20.74 21.90 -0.06
C VAL A 88 21.05 20.41 -0.25
N LEU A 89 20.24 19.68 -1.04
CA LEU A 89 20.49 18.26 -1.28
C LEU A 89 21.82 18.01 -1.98
N LEU A 90 22.15 18.79 -3.01
CA LEU A 90 23.42 18.68 -3.75
C LEU A 90 24.61 18.96 -2.82
N ARG A 91 24.51 19.98 -1.96
CA ARG A 91 25.56 20.30 -0.98
C ARG A 91 25.75 19.19 0.03
N LEU A 92 24.66 18.61 0.55
CA LEU A 92 24.74 17.45 1.43
C LEU A 92 25.39 16.26 0.70
N ALA A 93 25.01 15.98 -0.55
CA ALA A 93 25.53 14.85 -1.32
C ALA A 93 27.06 14.87 -1.51
N ARG A 94 27.70 16.04 -1.46
CA ARG A 94 29.18 16.18 -1.50
C ARG A 94 29.89 15.52 -0.30
N GLU A 95 29.20 15.44 0.84
CA GLU A 95 29.77 15.01 2.11
C GLU A 95 29.19 13.67 2.61
N TYR A 96 28.27 13.08 1.84
CA TYR A 96 27.60 11.81 2.16
C TYR A 96 28.07 10.69 1.24
N ASP A 97 28.06 9.47 1.76
CA ASP A 97 28.56 8.28 1.07
C ASP A 97 27.50 7.58 0.22
N VAL A 98 26.26 7.63 0.70
CA VAL A 98 25.13 6.90 0.12
C VAL A 98 23.94 7.84 0.00
N LEU A 99 23.25 7.77 -1.14
CA LEU A 99 21.88 8.25 -1.26
C LEU A 99 20.96 7.07 -1.53
N LEU A 100 19.92 6.91 -0.71
CA LEU A 100 18.88 5.91 -0.86
C LEU A 100 17.55 6.60 -1.19
N GLU A 101 16.89 6.14 -2.24
CA GLU A 101 15.57 6.63 -2.62
C GLU A 101 14.64 5.49 -3.06
N SER A 102 13.34 5.74 -2.94
CA SER A 102 12.29 4.78 -3.29
C SER A 102 11.14 5.43 -4.08
N PHE A 103 11.47 6.43 -4.90
CA PHE A 103 10.52 7.08 -5.79
C PHE A 103 10.31 6.23 -7.05
N ARG A 104 9.28 6.60 -7.83
CA ARG A 104 9.15 6.04 -9.18
C ARG A 104 10.36 6.46 -10.04
N PRO A 105 10.77 5.61 -11.00
CA PRO A 105 11.86 5.95 -11.91
C PRO A 105 11.75 7.36 -12.52
N GLY A 106 12.87 8.06 -12.56
CA GLY A 106 13.00 9.40 -13.12
C GLY A 106 12.39 10.55 -12.31
N VAL A 107 11.87 10.33 -11.09
CA VAL A 107 11.37 11.44 -10.26
C VAL A 107 12.50 12.42 -9.90
N LEU A 108 13.62 11.93 -9.38
CA LEU A 108 14.74 12.81 -9.01
C LEU A 108 15.41 13.45 -10.24
N ASP A 109 15.46 12.74 -11.38
CA ASP A 109 15.94 13.31 -12.65
C ASP A 109 15.09 14.53 -13.06
N ARG A 110 13.76 14.42 -12.99
CA ARG A 110 12.85 15.55 -13.31
C ARG A 110 12.97 16.70 -12.33
N LEU A 111 13.34 16.42 -11.09
CA LEU A 111 13.62 17.46 -10.09
C LEU A 111 15.00 18.10 -10.29
N GLY A 112 15.89 17.51 -11.10
CA GLY A 112 17.24 18.02 -11.35
C GLY A 112 18.25 17.59 -10.28
N VAL A 113 17.95 16.52 -9.54
CA VAL A 113 18.80 15.94 -8.49
C VAL A 113 18.89 14.41 -8.63
N GLY A 114 18.85 13.94 -9.88
CA GLY A 114 18.98 12.52 -10.22
C GLY A 114 20.43 12.03 -10.18
N TYR A 115 20.62 10.74 -10.49
CA TYR A 115 21.90 10.06 -10.32
C TYR A 115 23.07 10.76 -11.02
N GLU A 116 22.95 11.06 -12.31
CA GLU A 116 24.05 11.70 -13.05
C GLU A 116 24.42 13.07 -12.47
N ARG A 117 23.43 13.86 -12.05
CA ARG A 117 23.69 15.16 -11.43
C ARG A 117 24.38 15.03 -10.08
N LEU A 118 23.95 14.07 -9.25
CA LEU A 118 24.57 13.82 -7.95
C LEU A 118 25.99 13.26 -8.10
N ARG A 119 26.23 12.43 -9.12
CA ARG A 119 27.55 11.91 -9.46
C ARG A 119 28.53 13.01 -9.88
N GLU A 120 28.06 14.05 -10.57
CA GLU A 120 28.89 15.24 -10.87
C GLU A 120 29.34 15.97 -9.60
N GLU A 121 28.48 16.04 -8.58
CA GLU A 121 28.82 16.64 -7.28
C GLU A 121 29.73 15.75 -6.44
N ASN A 122 29.49 14.43 -6.48
CA ASN A 122 30.25 13.43 -5.74
C ASN A 122 30.43 12.14 -6.57
N PRO A 123 31.57 11.99 -7.27
CA PRO A 123 31.88 10.78 -8.03
C PRO A 123 32.00 9.52 -7.17
N GLY A 124 32.17 9.66 -5.85
CA GLY A 124 32.23 8.58 -4.87
C GLY A 124 30.87 8.19 -4.27
N LEU A 125 29.76 8.80 -4.70
CA LEU A 125 28.44 8.55 -4.15
C LEU A 125 27.89 7.19 -4.61
N VAL A 126 27.50 6.35 -3.66
CA VAL A 126 26.67 5.17 -3.92
C VAL A 126 25.21 5.61 -3.97
N TYR A 127 24.60 5.56 -5.15
CA TYR A 127 23.18 5.89 -5.33
C TYR A 127 22.38 4.60 -5.36
N CYS A 128 21.47 4.37 -4.42
CA CYS A 128 20.61 3.20 -4.37
C CYS A 128 19.16 3.59 -4.67
N ALA A 129 18.61 3.00 -5.73
CA ALA A 129 17.22 3.18 -6.14
C ALA A 129 16.44 1.90 -5.84
N VAL A 130 15.49 1.96 -4.91
CA VAL A 130 14.60 0.82 -4.61
C VAL A 130 13.26 1.04 -5.29
N THR A 131 12.98 0.25 -6.33
CA THR A 131 11.76 0.37 -7.14
C THR A 131 11.01 -0.94 -7.25
N GLY A 132 9.76 -0.87 -7.74
CA GLY A 132 8.94 -2.07 -7.91
C GLY A 132 9.46 -3.06 -8.95
N TYR A 133 9.90 -2.53 -10.10
CA TYR A 133 10.20 -3.34 -11.28
C TYR A 133 11.55 -2.99 -11.93
N GLY A 134 12.40 -2.19 -11.29
CA GLY A 134 13.68 -1.70 -11.82
C GLY A 134 13.59 -0.27 -12.40
N GLN A 135 14.75 0.36 -12.60
CA GLN A 135 14.85 1.66 -13.28
C GLN A 135 14.59 1.56 -14.79
N ASP A 136 14.72 0.36 -15.34
CA ASP A 136 14.47 0.04 -16.74
C ASP A 136 13.44 -1.10 -16.94
N GLY A 137 13.29 -1.56 -18.17
CA GLY A 137 12.36 -2.63 -18.50
C GLY A 137 10.90 -2.18 -18.73
N PRO A 138 10.02 -3.13 -19.08
CA PRO A 138 8.67 -2.84 -19.58
C PRO A 138 7.71 -2.31 -18.51
N TYR A 139 8.01 -2.54 -17.23
CA TYR A 139 7.14 -2.19 -16.10
C TYR A 139 7.68 -1.06 -15.23
N ARG A 140 8.79 -0.41 -15.62
CA ARG A 140 9.43 0.67 -14.86
C ARG A 140 8.47 1.76 -14.36
N ASP A 141 7.46 2.12 -15.15
CA ASP A 141 6.52 3.21 -14.82
C ASP A 141 5.26 2.73 -14.07
N ARG A 142 5.11 1.42 -13.84
CA ARG A 142 3.92 0.85 -13.20
C ARG A 142 4.01 1.01 -11.68
N ALA A 143 2.86 1.31 -11.07
CA ALA A 143 2.70 1.20 -9.63
C ALA A 143 2.64 -0.27 -9.21
N GLY A 144 2.97 -0.54 -7.95
CA GLY A 144 2.80 -1.85 -7.34
C GLY A 144 2.98 -1.78 -5.83
N HIS A 145 2.51 -2.82 -5.18
CA HIS A 145 2.80 -3.18 -3.80
C HIS A 145 3.26 -4.63 -3.76
N ASP A 146 3.71 -5.08 -2.59
CA ASP A 146 4.19 -6.44 -2.32
C ASP A 146 3.47 -7.54 -3.12
N MET A 147 2.14 -7.58 -3.05
CA MET A 147 1.30 -8.57 -3.73
C MET A 147 1.41 -8.56 -5.26
N ASN A 148 1.56 -7.39 -5.87
CA ASN A 148 1.71 -7.27 -7.32
C ASN A 148 3.05 -7.85 -7.77
N TYR A 149 4.12 -7.59 -7.01
CA TYR A 149 5.45 -8.12 -7.30
C TYR A 149 5.47 -9.64 -7.13
N LEU A 150 4.98 -10.16 -6.00
CA LEU A 150 4.92 -11.60 -5.74
C LEU A 150 4.03 -12.35 -6.74
N GLY A 151 2.92 -11.74 -7.15
CA GLY A 151 2.04 -12.27 -8.18
C GLY A 151 2.74 -12.36 -9.53
N LEU A 152 3.46 -11.32 -9.93
CA LEU A 152 4.14 -11.26 -11.23
C LEU A 152 5.30 -12.27 -11.32
N VAL A 153 6.08 -12.44 -10.26
CA VAL A 153 7.27 -13.32 -10.27
C VAL A 153 6.95 -14.79 -9.98
N GLY A 154 5.66 -15.11 -9.77
CA GLY A 154 5.18 -16.48 -9.58
C GLY A 154 5.29 -17.02 -8.15
N LEU A 155 5.89 -16.28 -7.21
CA LEU A 155 6.04 -16.71 -5.82
C LEU A 155 4.68 -16.89 -5.15
N LEU A 156 3.77 -15.92 -5.31
CA LEU A 156 2.40 -16.04 -4.78
C LEU A 156 1.67 -17.23 -5.40
N GLY A 157 1.86 -17.47 -6.69
CA GLY A 157 1.26 -18.60 -7.40
C GLY A 157 1.64 -19.97 -6.83
N LEU A 158 2.80 -20.07 -6.19
CA LEU A 158 3.32 -21.28 -5.54
C LEU A 158 2.97 -21.40 -4.05
N THR A 159 2.40 -20.37 -3.45
CA THR A 159 2.16 -20.29 -2.00
C THR A 159 0.74 -20.72 -1.65
N GLY A 160 0.62 -21.72 -0.76
CA GLY A 160 -0.66 -22.24 -0.27
C GLY A 160 -0.94 -23.68 -0.71
N GLU A 161 -2.18 -24.13 -0.47
CA GLU A 161 -2.62 -25.49 -0.77
C GLU A 161 -2.90 -25.72 -2.27
N PRO A 162 -2.78 -26.96 -2.75
CA PRO A 162 -3.23 -27.32 -4.10
C PRO A 162 -4.71 -27.00 -4.29
N ASP A 163 -5.07 -26.49 -5.46
CA ASP A 163 -6.48 -26.30 -5.87
C ASP A 163 -7.30 -25.33 -4.97
N ARG A 164 -6.62 -24.60 -4.08
CA ARG A 164 -7.16 -23.48 -3.28
C ARG A 164 -6.61 -22.14 -3.80
N PRO A 165 -7.24 -20.99 -3.51
CA PRO A 165 -6.66 -19.69 -3.83
C PRO A 165 -5.24 -19.54 -3.25
N PRO A 166 -4.33 -18.78 -3.92
CA PRO A 166 -3.03 -18.43 -3.36
C PRO A 166 -3.13 -17.83 -1.96
N VAL A 167 -2.19 -18.16 -1.09
CA VAL A 167 -2.15 -17.64 0.28
C VAL A 167 -1.15 -16.48 0.35
N GLN A 168 -1.62 -15.35 0.86
CA GLN A 168 -0.79 -14.18 1.15
C GLN A 168 -0.03 -14.37 2.46
N ALA A 169 1.27 -14.09 2.45
CA ALA A 169 2.07 -14.03 3.67
C ALA A 169 1.75 -12.76 4.47
N ALA A 170 1.77 -12.86 5.81
CA ALA A 170 1.55 -11.71 6.68
C ALA A 170 2.69 -10.67 6.60
N GLY A 171 3.91 -11.11 6.32
CA GLY A 171 5.05 -10.23 6.07
C GLY A 171 5.20 -9.87 4.60
N GLN A 172 5.68 -8.65 4.31
CA GLN A 172 5.87 -8.15 2.94
C GLN A 172 7.19 -8.69 2.36
N ILE A 173 7.10 -9.85 1.68
CA ILE A 173 8.26 -10.59 1.16
C ILE A 173 9.01 -9.79 0.08
N ALA A 174 8.32 -9.18 -0.87
CA ALA A 174 8.94 -8.38 -1.91
C ALA A 174 9.47 -7.06 -1.36
N ASP A 175 8.73 -6.38 -0.47
CA ASP A 175 9.16 -5.10 0.08
C ASP A 175 10.41 -5.25 0.96
N LEU A 176 10.39 -6.18 1.92
CA LEU A 176 11.51 -6.42 2.83
C LEU A 176 12.60 -7.25 2.18
N GLY A 177 12.22 -8.40 1.63
CA GLY A 177 13.16 -9.37 1.07
C GLY A 177 13.73 -8.95 -0.27
N GLY A 178 12.85 -8.59 -1.20
CA GLY A 178 13.22 -8.19 -2.55
C GLY A 178 13.77 -6.76 -2.65
N GLY A 179 13.25 -5.83 -1.82
CA GLY A 179 13.66 -4.43 -1.80
C GLY A 179 14.70 -4.14 -0.74
N ALA A 180 14.29 -4.16 0.54
CA ALA A 180 15.10 -3.62 1.62
C ALA A 180 16.43 -4.38 1.82
N LEU A 181 16.39 -5.72 1.88
CA LEU A 181 17.58 -6.55 2.06
C LEU A 181 18.51 -6.49 0.85
N MET A 182 17.95 -6.47 -0.37
CA MET A 182 18.75 -6.34 -1.59
C MET A 182 19.37 -4.94 -1.74
N GLY A 183 18.68 -3.90 -1.30
CA GLY A 183 19.22 -2.54 -1.20
C GLY A 183 20.37 -2.45 -0.22
N ALA A 184 20.20 -2.96 1.00
CA ALA A 184 21.28 -2.99 1.98
C ALA A 184 22.49 -3.80 1.46
N PHE A 185 22.24 -4.98 0.88
CA PHE A 185 23.30 -5.80 0.29
C PHE A 185 24.03 -5.08 -0.85
N GLY A 186 23.29 -4.46 -1.78
CA GLY A 186 23.84 -3.72 -2.91
C GLY A 186 24.65 -2.50 -2.48
N ILE A 187 24.17 -1.74 -1.50
CA ILE A 187 24.92 -0.62 -0.89
C ILE A 187 26.23 -1.11 -0.29
N LEU A 188 26.21 -2.19 0.50
CA LEU A 188 27.42 -2.76 1.10
C LEU A 188 28.42 -3.24 0.03
N ALA A 189 27.94 -3.88 -1.03
CA ALA A 189 28.77 -4.31 -2.15
C ALA A 189 29.41 -3.12 -2.88
N ALA A 190 28.64 -2.06 -3.14
CA ALA A 190 29.11 -0.85 -3.81
C ALA A 190 30.10 -0.05 -2.94
N LEU A 191 29.83 0.09 -1.64
CA LEU A 191 30.78 0.71 -0.70
C LEU A 191 32.09 -0.07 -0.64
N ARG A 192 32.03 -1.41 -0.66
CA ARG A 192 33.21 -2.28 -0.67
C ARG A 192 34.01 -2.16 -1.97
N GLU A 193 33.33 -1.98 -3.10
CA GLU A 193 33.96 -1.72 -4.40
C GLU A 193 34.67 -0.36 -4.38
N ARG A 194 33.96 0.68 -3.93
CA ARG A 194 34.43 2.06 -3.81
C ARG A 194 35.72 2.20 -3.01
N GLU A 195 35.91 1.40 -1.94
CA GLU A 195 37.18 1.38 -1.19
C GLU A 195 38.41 1.10 -2.07
N ARG A 196 38.24 0.41 -3.20
CA ARG A 196 39.31 0.06 -4.13
C ARG A 196 39.39 0.99 -5.33
N SER A 197 38.24 1.36 -5.90
CA SER A 197 38.16 2.19 -7.10
C SER A 197 38.23 3.68 -6.80
N GLY A 198 37.72 4.10 -5.63
CA GLY A 198 37.41 5.49 -5.32
C GLY A 198 36.13 6.01 -5.96
N GLU A 199 35.41 5.19 -6.73
CA GLU A 199 34.21 5.57 -7.48
C GLU A 199 32.96 4.96 -6.84
N GLY A 200 31.89 5.75 -6.79
CA GLY A 200 30.55 5.29 -6.46
C GLY A 200 29.84 4.74 -7.71
N GLN A 201 28.63 4.23 -7.52
CA GLN A 201 27.84 3.68 -8.60
C GLN A 201 26.34 3.69 -8.29
N LEU A 202 25.54 3.56 -9.34
CA LEU A 202 24.12 3.25 -9.23
C LEU A 202 23.93 1.79 -8.81
N VAL A 203 23.11 1.59 -7.79
CA VAL A 203 22.58 0.31 -7.31
C VAL A 203 21.09 0.32 -7.62
N ASP A 204 20.71 -0.29 -8.75
CA ASP A 204 19.30 -0.46 -9.13
C ASP A 204 18.73 -1.72 -8.48
N VAL A 205 17.71 -1.54 -7.65
CA VAL A 205 17.05 -2.63 -6.91
C VAL A 205 15.59 -2.69 -7.32
N SER A 206 15.26 -3.80 -7.97
CA SER A 206 13.88 -4.19 -8.31
C SER A 206 13.34 -5.12 -7.22
N MET A 207 12.25 -4.72 -6.55
CA MET A 207 11.56 -5.57 -5.57
C MET A 207 11.07 -6.88 -6.21
N ALA A 208 10.63 -6.82 -7.47
CA ALA A 208 10.28 -8.01 -8.24
C ALA A 208 11.51 -8.92 -8.44
N ASP A 209 12.64 -8.42 -8.94
CA ASP A 209 13.82 -9.27 -9.18
C ASP A 209 14.37 -9.86 -7.88
N GLY A 210 14.39 -9.06 -6.82
CA GLY A 210 14.79 -9.50 -5.50
C GLY A 210 13.88 -10.61 -4.96
N ALA A 211 12.55 -10.47 -5.09
CA ALA A 211 11.61 -11.53 -4.72
C ALA A 211 11.75 -12.78 -5.60
N MET A 212 11.96 -12.61 -6.91
CA MET A 212 12.19 -13.72 -7.85
C MET A 212 13.46 -14.51 -7.49
N SER A 213 14.50 -13.83 -7.00
CA SER A 213 15.75 -14.47 -6.60
C SER A 213 15.56 -15.52 -5.49
N TRP A 214 14.52 -15.40 -4.67
CA TRP A 214 14.21 -16.36 -3.60
C TRP A 214 13.63 -17.68 -4.14
N LEU A 215 13.21 -17.70 -5.42
CA LEU A 215 12.82 -18.92 -6.12
C LEU A 215 14.03 -19.67 -6.70
N ALA A 216 15.28 -19.31 -6.38
CA ALA A 216 16.49 -19.86 -7.02
C ALA A 216 16.47 -21.39 -7.22
N LEU A 217 16.12 -22.17 -6.19
CA LEU A 217 16.07 -23.64 -6.28
C LEU A 217 14.89 -24.16 -7.13
N VAL A 218 13.71 -23.55 -6.98
CA VAL A 218 12.50 -23.91 -7.75
C VAL A 218 12.70 -23.57 -9.23
N ALA A 219 13.23 -22.37 -9.49
CA ALA A 219 13.57 -21.90 -10.83
C ALA A 219 14.65 -22.77 -11.45
N ALA A 220 15.71 -23.15 -10.73
CA ALA A 220 16.75 -24.03 -11.24
C ALA A 220 16.20 -25.39 -11.72
N ARG A 221 15.27 -25.99 -10.96
CA ARG A 221 14.60 -27.24 -11.37
C ARG A 221 13.83 -27.05 -12.67
N TYR A 222 12.93 -26.05 -12.71
CA TYR A 222 12.15 -25.73 -13.90
C TYR A 222 13.04 -25.41 -15.12
N LEU A 223 14.10 -24.61 -14.94
CA LEU A 223 15.02 -24.26 -16.02
C LEU A 223 15.82 -25.46 -16.52
N CYS A 224 16.04 -26.48 -15.69
CA CYS A 224 16.77 -27.70 -16.05
C CYS A 224 15.90 -28.69 -16.84
N ASP A 225 14.66 -28.94 -16.41
CA ASP A 225 13.84 -30.04 -16.94
C ASP A 225 12.48 -29.62 -17.53
N GLY A 226 12.13 -28.33 -17.46
CA GLY A 226 10.89 -27.76 -17.97
C GLY A 226 9.64 -28.15 -17.18
N GLN A 227 9.77 -28.86 -16.04
CA GLN A 227 8.62 -29.32 -15.26
C GLN A 227 8.02 -28.15 -14.47
N VAL A 228 6.79 -27.78 -14.81
CA VAL A 228 6.08 -26.67 -14.17
C VAL A 228 5.74 -27.05 -12.73
N PRO A 229 6.23 -26.30 -11.72
CA PRO A 229 5.92 -26.57 -10.33
C PRO A 229 4.44 -26.27 -10.02
N GLY A 230 3.82 -27.12 -9.21
CA GLY A 230 2.45 -26.92 -8.72
C GLY A 230 2.43 -26.36 -7.31
N ARG A 231 1.52 -25.42 -7.02
CA ARG A 231 1.24 -24.91 -5.68
C ARG A 231 0.93 -26.06 -4.71
N GLY A 232 1.57 -26.05 -3.55
CA GLY A 232 1.37 -27.08 -2.52
C GLY A 232 1.93 -28.48 -2.88
N ARG A 233 2.59 -28.63 -4.05
CA ARG A 233 3.10 -29.92 -4.56
C ARG A 233 4.63 -30.00 -4.56
N LEU A 234 5.30 -28.92 -4.19
CA LEU A 234 6.76 -28.89 -4.06
C LEU A 234 7.18 -29.61 -2.78
N GLU A 235 8.31 -30.30 -2.85
CA GLU A 235 8.87 -31.09 -1.73
C GLU A 235 8.92 -30.28 -0.42
N LEU A 236 9.40 -29.03 -0.48
CA LEU A 236 9.54 -28.14 0.68
C LEU A 236 8.42 -27.10 0.80
N ALA A 237 7.31 -27.30 0.11
CA ALA A 237 6.11 -26.47 0.22
C ALA A 237 4.84 -27.33 0.04
N GLY A 238 4.65 -28.29 0.95
CA GLY A 238 3.43 -29.09 1.09
C GLY A 238 3.50 -30.51 0.54
N GLY A 239 4.51 -30.85 -0.26
CA GLY A 239 4.59 -32.12 -0.98
C GLY A 239 5.07 -33.34 -0.20
N LEU A 240 5.54 -33.20 1.04
CA LEU A 240 6.12 -34.30 1.83
C LEU A 240 5.47 -34.44 3.21
N VAL A 241 5.25 -35.69 3.64
CA VAL A 241 4.76 -36.00 5.00
C VAL A 241 5.79 -35.67 6.09
N CYS A 242 7.08 -35.69 5.80
CA CYS A 242 8.11 -35.34 6.77
C CYS A 242 8.39 -33.82 6.88
N TYR A 243 7.77 -32.97 6.06
CA TYR A 243 8.06 -31.53 6.00
C TYR A 243 6.78 -30.69 5.78
N ARG A 244 6.10 -30.31 6.87
CA ARG A 244 4.88 -29.48 6.84
C ARG A 244 4.35 -29.12 8.24
N PRO A 245 3.40 -28.17 8.34
CA PRO A 245 2.57 -28.01 9.53
C PRO A 245 1.56 -29.16 9.70
N TYR A 246 1.25 -29.46 10.97
CA TYR A 246 0.27 -30.45 11.41
C TYR A 246 -0.65 -29.86 12.47
N ALA A 247 -1.95 -30.13 12.35
CA ALA A 247 -2.91 -29.80 13.39
C ALA A 247 -2.73 -30.72 14.60
N CYS A 248 -2.78 -30.13 15.79
CA CYS A 248 -2.86 -30.83 17.07
C CYS A 248 -4.18 -30.46 17.76
N SER A 249 -4.47 -31.03 18.93
CA SER A 249 -5.78 -30.87 19.57
C SER A 249 -6.13 -29.42 19.99
N ASP A 250 -5.13 -28.55 20.15
CA ASP A 250 -5.28 -27.16 20.60
C ASP A 250 -4.46 -26.14 19.77
N GLY A 251 -4.04 -26.49 18.54
CA GLY A 251 -3.25 -25.60 17.70
C GLY A 251 -2.54 -26.31 16.55
N HIS A 252 -1.33 -25.87 16.22
CA HIS A 252 -0.49 -26.49 15.20
C HIS A 252 0.96 -26.65 15.67
N VAL A 253 1.65 -27.64 15.13
CA VAL A 253 3.09 -27.82 15.20
C VAL A 253 3.65 -27.95 13.79
N THR A 254 4.94 -27.75 13.62
CA THR A 254 5.67 -28.02 12.38
C THR A 254 6.53 -29.26 12.54
N LEU A 255 6.65 -30.03 11.47
CA LEU A 255 7.65 -31.08 11.35
C LEU A 255 8.54 -30.76 10.14
N GLY A 256 9.85 -30.70 10.35
CA GLY A 256 10.87 -30.43 9.35
C GLY A 256 11.90 -31.55 9.20
N ALA A 257 11.46 -32.80 9.27
CA ALA A 257 12.31 -33.99 9.39
C ALA A 257 12.79 -34.54 8.02
N LEU A 258 13.49 -33.71 7.23
CA LEU A 258 13.97 -34.09 5.89
C LEU A 258 15.08 -35.14 5.93
N GLU A 259 16.01 -35.05 6.87
CA GLU A 259 17.06 -36.05 7.02
C GLU A 259 16.50 -37.31 7.69
N PRO A 260 16.80 -38.52 7.18
CA PRO A 260 16.22 -39.76 7.68
C PRO A 260 16.33 -39.98 9.18
N LYS A 261 17.39 -39.48 9.82
CA LYS A 261 17.59 -39.60 11.27
C LYS A 261 16.49 -38.91 12.08
N PHE A 262 15.99 -37.76 11.63
CA PHE A 262 14.97 -36.98 12.34
C PHE A 262 13.60 -37.63 12.18
N TRP A 263 13.28 -38.10 10.96
CA TRP A 263 12.05 -38.86 10.71
C TRP A 263 12.03 -40.16 11.51
N GLN A 264 13.13 -40.90 11.52
CA GLN A 264 13.27 -42.11 12.33
C GLN A 264 13.14 -41.84 13.83
N ALA A 265 13.70 -40.73 14.33
CA ALA A 265 13.56 -40.33 15.72
C ALA A 265 12.09 -40.06 16.07
N TRP A 266 11.36 -39.34 15.21
CA TRP A 266 9.92 -39.11 15.37
C TRP A 266 9.14 -40.42 15.35
N CYS A 267 9.32 -41.27 14.32
CA CYS A 267 8.64 -42.55 14.18
C CYS A 267 8.86 -43.46 15.40
N ARG A 268 10.10 -43.56 15.91
CA ARG A 268 10.38 -44.35 17.12
C ARG A 268 9.73 -43.75 18.35
N GLY A 269 9.77 -42.43 18.51
CA GLY A 269 9.18 -41.76 19.66
C GLY A 269 7.65 -41.89 19.73
N VAL A 270 6.96 -42.01 18.59
CA VAL A 270 5.51 -42.25 18.54
C VAL A 270 5.15 -43.73 18.40
N ASP A 271 6.12 -44.64 18.57
CA ASP A 271 5.98 -46.10 18.46
C ASP A 271 5.45 -46.59 17.08
N ARG A 272 5.88 -45.92 16.00
CA ARG A 272 5.47 -46.18 14.61
C ARG A 272 6.64 -46.37 13.65
N GLU A 273 7.50 -47.33 13.99
CA GLU A 273 8.66 -47.70 13.14
C GLU A 273 8.26 -48.18 11.74
N ASP A 274 7.02 -48.65 11.55
CA ASP A 274 6.46 -49.01 10.25
C ASP A 274 6.38 -47.82 9.28
N LEU A 275 6.40 -46.59 9.78
CA LEU A 275 6.39 -45.36 8.98
C LEU A 275 7.79 -44.92 8.51
N ILE A 276 8.87 -45.55 9.00
CA ILE A 276 10.26 -45.13 8.68
C ILE A 276 10.52 -45.12 7.17
N GLU A 277 10.11 -46.17 6.46
CA GLU A 277 10.29 -46.30 5.01
C GLU A 277 9.31 -45.45 4.18
N ARG A 278 8.43 -44.68 4.85
CA ARG A 278 7.37 -43.86 4.24
C ARG A 278 7.63 -42.34 4.32
N GLN A 279 8.87 -41.96 4.63
CA GLN A 279 9.27 -40.56 4.88
C GLN A 279 8.84 -39.56 3.80
N PHE A 280 8.83 -39.98 2.54
CA PHE A 280 8.56 -39.12 1.38
C PHE A 280 7.20 -39.39 0.73
N ASP A 281 6.30 -40.08 1.43
CA ASP A 281 4.95 -40.30 0.92
C ASP A 281 4.24 -38.95 0.72
N PRO A 282 3.49 -38.79 -0.41
CA PRO A 282 2.83 -37.54 -0.73
C PRO A 282 1.56 -37.32 0.12
N PRO A 283 1.05 -36.07 0.16
CA PRO A 283 -0.28 -35.78 0.70
C PRO A 283 -1.37 -36.65 0.06
N GLY A 284 -2.35 -37.06 0.86
CA GLY A 284 -3.45 -37.94 0.42
C GLY A 284 -3.14 -39.44 0.44
N SER A 285 -1.92 -39.84 0.81
CA SER A 285 -1.58 -41.25 1.08
C SER A 285 -2.16 -41.74 2.41
N GLU A 286 -2.21 -43.06 2.62
CA GLU A 286 -2.61 -43.65 3.90
C GLU A 286 -1.65 -43.23 5.04
N THR A 287 -0.34 -43.20 4.75
CA THR A 287 0.69 -42.68 5.66
C THR A 287 0.37 -41.24 6.09
N HIS A 288 -0.08 -40.40 5.16
CA HIS A 288 -0.40 -39.02 5.45
C HIS A 288 -1.52 -38.89 6.48
N ALA A 289 -2.65 -39.55 6.23
CA ALA A 289 -3.80 -39.53 7.13
C ALA A 289 -3.47 -40.15 8.50
N GLU A 290 -2.57 -41.13 8.52
CA GLU A 290 -2.07 -41.74 9.76
C GLU A 290 -1.27 -40.75 10.61
N VAL A 291 -0.31 -40.07 9.99
CA VAL A 291 0.54 -39.06 10.64
C VAL A 291 -0.30 -37.88 11.14
N GLU A 292 -1.25 -37.40 10.34
CA GLU A 292 -2.19 -36.34 10.76
C GLU A 292 -2.96 -36.73 12.03
N ARG A 293 -3.44 -37.98 12.11
CA ARG A 293 -4.17 -38.46 13.29
C ARG A 293 -3.28 -38.58 14.52
N ILE A 294 -2.01 -38.98 14.35
CA ILE A 294 -1.05 -39.02 15.45
C ILE A 294 -0.88 -37.61 16.01
N PHE A 295 -0.60 -36.61 15.16
CA PHE A 295 -0.47 -35.21 15.57
C PHE A 295 -1.72 -34.65 16.25
N ALA A 296 -2.90 -34.93 15.69
CA ALA A 296 -4.19 -34.49 16.24
C ALA A 296 -4.50 -35.07 17.63
N GLY A 297 -3.88 -36.19 18.01
CA GLY A 297 -4.13 -36.90 19.27
C GLY A 297 -3.47 -36.30 20.50
N ARG A 298 -2.61 -35.28 20.36
CA ARG A 298 -1.89 -34.61 21.45
C ARG A 298 -2.05 -33.08 21.36
N THR A 299 -1.75 -32.37 22.43
CA THR A 299 -1.68 -30.90 22.51
C THR A 299 -0.33 -30.37 22.00
N ARG A 300 -0.21 -29.07 21.70
CA ARG A 300 1.10 -28.43 21.41
C ARG A 300 2.11 -28.68 22.53
N ALA A 301 1.69 -28.52 23.78
CA ALA A 301 2.58 -28.68 24.94
C ALA A 301 3.12 -30.12 25.11
N GLU A 302 2.30 -31.13 24.79
CA GLU A 302 2.74 -32.53 24.76
C GLU A 302 3.73 -32.78 23.62
N TRP A 303 3.54 -32.13 22.47
CA TRP A 303 4.49 -32.20 21.36
C TRP A 303 5.81 -31.46 21.64
N GLU A 304 5.77 -30.32 22.33
CA GLU A 304 6.98 -29.63 22.79
C GLU A 304 7.77 -30.50 23.77
N SER A 305 7.09 -31.12 24.74
CA SER A 305 7.71 -32.06 25.69
C SER A 305 8.31 -33.27 24.95
N PHE A 306 7.62 -33.76 23.93
CA PHE A 306 8.11 -34.81 23.05
C PHE A 306 9.39 -34.38 22.29
N ALA A 307 9.42 -33.18 21.71
CA ALA A 307 10.57 -32.68 20.96
C ALA A 307 11.81 -32.47 21.85
N ALA A 308 11.62 -32.16 23.13
CA ALA A 308 12.70 -32.05 24.10
C ALA A 308 13.41 -33.40 24.37
N GLU A 309 12.71 -34.52 24.22
CA GLU A 309 13.25 -35.88 24.39
C GLU A 309 13.69 -36.51 23.06
N HIS A 310 13.09 -36.07 21.95
CA HIS A 310 13.31 -36.60 20.61
C HIS A 310 13.78 -35.52 19.63
N ASP A 311 15.06 -35.56 19.27
CA ASP A 311 15.63 -34.69 18.23
C ASP A 311 15.04 -35.04 16.85
N CYS A 312 13.96 -34.37 16.47
CA CYS A 312 13.17 -34.70 15.29
C CYS A 312 12.70 -33.49 14.46
N CYS A 313 13.28 -32.31 14.69
CA CYS A 313 12.92 -31.07 13.99
C CYS A 313 11.42 -30.76 14.09
N LEU A 314 10.90 -30.79 15.31
CA LEU A 314 9.51 -30.51 15.63
C LEU A 314 9.43 -29.27 16.51
N GLU A 315 8.61 -28.30 16.13
CA GLU A 315 8.45 -27.02 16.83
C GLU A 315 6.99 -26.56 16.84
N PRO A 316 6.52 -25.85 17.87
CA PRO A 316 5.17 -25.30 17.89
C PRO A 316 4.99 -24.18 16.85
N VAL A 317 3.78 -24.05 16.31
CA VAL A 317 3.37 -22.84 15.59
C VAL A 317 2.87 -21.84 16.62
N LEU A 318 3.61 -20.75 16.82
CA LEU A 318 3.34 -19.73 17.83
C LEU A 318 2.52 -18.56 17.27
N GLY A 319 1.66 -17.99 18.11
CA GLY A 319 1.12 -16.64 17.91
C GLY A 319 2.23 -15.58 17.99
N LEU A 320 1.96 -14.37 17.47
CA LEU A 320 2.95 -13.30 17.48
C LEU A 320 3.33 -12.87 18.91
N ASP A 321 2.36 -12.81 19.82
CA ASP A 321 2.55 -12.52 21.24
C ASP A 321 3.40 -13.59 21.94
N GLU A 322 3.10 -14.88 21.70
CA GLU A 322 3.90 -16.01 22.18
C GLU A 322 5.34 -15.94 21.66
N ALA A 323 5.52 -15.66 20.36
CA ALA A 323 6.82 -15.58 19.71
C ALA A 323 7.67 -14.43 20.24
N LEU A 324 7.09 -13.22 20.38
CA LEU A 324 7.76 -12.06 20.96
C LEU A 324 8.12 -12.29 22.44
N GLY A 325 7.31 -13.07 23.15
CA GLY A 325 7.53 -13.49 24.52
C GLY A 325 8.32 -14.80 24.69
N SER A 326 8.94 -15.35 23.63
CA SER A 326 9.61 -16.66 23.71
C SER A 326 11.01 -16.58 24.33
N GLU A 327 11.53 -17.72 24.84
CA GLU A 327 12.92 -17.83 25.29
C GLU A 327 13.90 -17.50 24.16
N LEU A 328 13.65 -18.00 22.95
CA LEU A 328 14.47 -17.73 21.77
C LEU A 328 14.56 -16.22 21.49
N THR A 329 13.43 -15.52 21.43
CA THR A 329 13.39 -14.08 21.16
C THR A 329 14.15 -13.29 22.23
N ARG A 330 13.97 -13.63 23.52
CA ARG A 330 14.69 -12.98 24.62
C ARG A 330 16.20 -13.26 24.55
N ALA A 331 16.59 -14.53 24.41
CA ALA A 331 18.00 -14.95 24.36
C ALA A 331 18.74 -14.37 23.14
N ARG A 332 18.00 -14.05 22.08
CA ARG A 332 18.54 -13.43 20.86
C ARG A 332 18.33 -11.92 20.78
N GLU A 333 17.82 -11.28 21.84
CA GLU A 333 17.63 -9.82 21.91
C GLU A 333 16.86 -9.30 20.69
N MET A 334 15.79 -10.02 20.32
CA MET A 334 14.96 -9.69 19.15
C MET A 334 13.81 -8.74 19.48
N VAL A 335 13.61 -8.43 20.77
CA VAL A 335 12.83 -7.29 21.24
C VAL A 335 13.77 -6.42 22.08
N VAL A 336 13.87 -5.14 21.74
CA VAL A 336 14.76 -4.17 22.37
C VAL A 336 13.96 -2.95 22.80
N GLU A 337 14.38 -2.33 23.91
CA GLU A 337 13.80 -1.09 24.40
C GLU A 337 14.62 0.10 23.87
N VAL A 338 13.92 1.12 23.37
CA VAL A 338 14.51 2.39 22.94
C VAL A 338 13.84 3.51 23.73
N ASP A 339 14.63 4.38 24.36
CA ASP A 339 14.08 5.54 25.09
C ASP A 339 13.63 6.61 24.10
N GLN A 340 12.32 6.72 23.88
CA GLN A 340 11.70 7.66 22.95
C GLN A 340 11.31 8.96 23.68
N PRO A 341 11.80 10.12 23.23
CA PRO A 341 11.47 11.42 23.82
C PRO A 341 9.96 11.61 24.03
N GLY A 342 9.58 11.90 25.28
CA GLY A 342 8.19 12.11 25.70
C GLY A 342 7.40 10.84 26.06
N ALA A 343 7.69 9.70 25.43
CA ALA A 343 7.01 8.42 25.71
C ALA A 343 7.77 7.51 26.69
N GLY A 344 9.08 7.70 26.86
CA GLY A 344 9.94 6.81 27.63
C GLY A 344 10.30 5.54 26.83
N PRO A 345 10.54 4.39 27.49
CA PRO A 345 10.95 3.17 26.80
C PRO A 345 9.84 2.62 25.90
N VAL A 346 10.15 2.38 24.63
CA VAL A 346 9.28 1.71 23.66
C VAL A 346 9.94 0.42 23.15
N SER A 347 9.14 -0.64 23.04
CA SER A 347 9.60 -1.95 22.55
C SER A 347 9.60 -2.00 21.03
N LEU A 348 10.72 -2.38 20.42
CA LEU A 348 10.90 -2.53 18.97
C LEU A 348 11.63 -3.83 18.64
N LEU A 349 11.56 -4.30 17.40
CA LEU A 349 12.35 -5.46 16.97
C LEU A 349 13.85 -5.15 16.95
N GLY A 350 14.65 -6.04 17.53
CA GLY A 350 16.11 -5.95 17.55
C GLY A 350 16.77 -6.34 16.22
N LEU A 351 18.10 -6.23 16.18
CA LEU A 351 18.90 -6.53 14.99
C LEU A 351 19.02 -8.06 14.78
N PRO A 352 18.59 -8.61 13.62
CA PRO A 352 18.62 -10.06 13.37
C PRO A 352 20.02 -10.63 13.12
N VAL A 353 21.00 -9.80 12.74
CA VAL A 353 22.38 -10.23 12.43
C VAL A 353 23.30 -9.90 13.61
N LYS A 354 23.83 -10.93 14.28
CA LYS A 354 24.70 -10.79 15.46
C LYS A 354 26.17 -10.89 15.06
N LEU A 355 26.88 -9.76 15.05
CA LEU A 355 28.32 -9.70 14.76
C LEU A 355 29.15 -9.87 16.03
N GLY A 356 30.12 -10.78 16.01
CA GLY A 356 30.89 -11.13 17.20
C GLY A 356 31.90 -10.09 17.69
N ARG A 357 32.45 -9.23 16.80
CA ARG A 357 33.48 -8.23 17.16
C ARG A 357 32.95 -6.80 17.20
N THR A 358 31.99 -6.48 16.34
CA THR A 358 31.41 -5.15 16.16
C THR A 358 29.90 -5.28 16.21
N PRO A 359 29.32 -5.63 17.38
CA PRO A 359 27.88 -5.74 17.50
C PRO A 359 27.22 -4.42 17.12
N GLY A 360 26.19 -4.48 16.29
CA GLY A 360 25.31 -3.35 16.04
C GLY A 360 24.26 -3.20 17.14
N GLY A 361 23.34 -2.27 16.97
CA GLY A 361 22.19 -2.05 17.84
C GLY A 361 21.51 -0.70 17.57
N PRO A 362 20.34 -0.46 18.18
CA PRO A 362 19.64 0.81 18.08
C PRO A 362 20.56 2.01 18.40
N ALA A 363 20.68 2.95 17.46
CA ALA A 363 21.57 4.10 17.61
C ALA A 363 20.92 5.29 18.36
N GLY A 364 19.64 5.20 18.70
CA GLY A 364 18.88 6.26 19.37
C GLY A 364 17.38 6.19 19.08
N PRO A 365 16.60 7.20 19.51
CA PRO A 365 15.16 7.28 19.26
C PRO A 365 14.82 7.52 17.78
N GLY A 366 13.54 7.41 17.43
CA GLY A 366 13.05 7.91 16.15
C GLY A 366 12.89 9.43 16.18
N PRO A 367 13.34 10.16 15.15
CA PRO A 367 13.35 11.61 15.17
C PRO A 367 11.96 12.20 14.90
N ALA A 368 11.66 13.32 15.55
CA ALA A 368 10.54 14.15 15.13
C ALA A 368 10.77 14.75 13.74
N LEU A 369 9.68 15.08 13.04
CA LEU A 369 9.74 15.62 11.68
C LEU A 369 10.50 16.95 11.65
N GLY A 370 11.65 16.97 10.97
CA GLY A 370 12.51 18.14 10.87
C GLY A 370 13.29 18.50 12.13
N GLU A 371 13.35 17.60 13.12
CA GLU A 371 14.04 17.83 14.41
C GLU A 371 15.47 18.34 14.24
N HIS A 372 16.15 17.91 13.18
CA HIS A 372 17.57 18.19 12.98
C HIS A 372 17.82 19.21 11.86
N THR A 373 16.79 19.83 11.26
CA THR A 373 16.96 20.71 10.08
C THR A 373 18.01 21.80 10.32
N ASP A 374 17.87 22.59 11.39
CA ASP A 374 18.74 23.75 11.60
C ASP A 374 20.19 23.36 11.90
N VAL A 375 20.39 22.27 12.67
CA VAL A 375 21.72 21.74 13.01
C VAL A 375 22.39 21.14 11.77
N VAL A 376 21.66 20.39 10.95
CA VAL A 376 22.20 19.82 9.70
C VAL A 376 22.60 20.92 8.72
N LEU A 377 21.80 21.98 8.59
CA LEU A 377 22.16 23.11 7.72
C LEU A 377 23.40 23.85 8.22
N GLU A 378 23.57 23.99 9.54
CA GLU A 378 24.78 24.55 10.14
C GLU A 378 26.02 23.69 9.86
N GLU A 379 25.90 22.38 10.06
CA GLU A 379 26.96 21.41 9.77
C GLU A 379 27.34 21.41 8.27
N ALA A 380 26.38 21.69 7.39
CA ALA A 380 26.59 21.85 5.95
C ALA A 380 27.15 23.24 5.55
N GLY A 381 27.43 24.10 6.53
CA GLY A 381 28.09 25.39 6.33
C GLY A 381 27.18 26.56 5.94
N TYR A 382 25.85 26.41 6.08
CA TYR A 382 24.93 27.53 5.88
C TYR A 382 24.98 28.50 7.06
N SER A 383 25.18 29.78 6.76
CA SER A 383 25.06 30.86 7.75
C SER A 383 23.63 30.99 8.26
N GLU A 384 23.46 31.67 9.40
CA GLU A 384 22.13 32.00 9.92
C GLU A 384 21.26 32.75 8.91
N GLN A 385 21.87 33.67 8.16
CA GLN A 385 21.17 34.42 7.11
C GLN A 385 20.70 33.50 5.96
N GLU A 386 21.57 32.62 5.44
CA GLU A 386 21.18 31.70 4.37
C GLU A 386 20.11 30.70 4.84
N ARG A 387 20.18 30.22 6.09
CA ARG A 387 19.15 29.36 6.67
C ARG A 387 17.79 30.07 6.71
N GLU A 388 17.78 31.36 7.06
CA GLU A 388 16.54 32.14 7.07
C GLU A 388 15.97 32.40 5.66
N GLU A 389 16.84 32.64 4.68
CA GLU A 389 16.45 32.78 3.27
C GLU A 389 15.85 31.46 2.72
N LEU A 390 16.44 30.32 3.07
CA LEU A 390 15.91 29.00 2.71
C LEU A 390 14.55 28.72 3.36
N ARG A 391 14.34 29.14 4.61
CA ARG A 391 13.03 29.01 5.28
C ARG A 391 11.99 29.92 4.65
N SER A 392 12.34 31.19 4.41
CA SER A 392 11.46 32.19 3.82
C SER A 392 11.00 31.82 2.40
N SER A 393 11.84 31.13 1.63
CA SER A 393 11.51 30.62 0.30
C SER A 393 10.74 29.28 0.32
N GLY A 394 10.56 28.66 1.49
CA GLY A 394 9.94 27.33 1.61
C GLY A 394 10.82 26.18 1.11
N ALA A 395 12.10 26.44 0.82
CA ALA A 395 13.08 25.44 0.40
C ALA A 395 13.41 24.43 1.50
N VAL A 396 13.38 24.87 2.76
CA VAL A 396 13.54 24.03 3.95
C VAL A 396 12.51 24.43 5.00
N ALA A 397 12.26 23.53 5.95
CA ALA A 397 11.40 23.84 7.09
C ALA A 397 11.99 23.27 8.39
N GLY A 398 11.87 24.05 9.46
CA GLY A 398 12.29 23.62 10.80
C GLY A 398 11.42 22.51 11.38
N PRO A 399 11.68 22.12 12.64
CA PRO A 399 10.80 21.22 13.39
C PRO A 399 9.40 21.82 13.52
N VAL A 400 8.39 20.95 13.60
CA VAL A 400 6.99 21.36 13.82
C VAL A 400 6.46 20.67 15.05
N GLU A 401 5.99 21.47 16.01
CA GLU A 401 5.40 20.94 17.24
C GLU A 401 4.03 20.27 17.01
N GLU A 402 3.20 20.86 16.14
CA GLU A 402 1.85 20.40 15.82
C GLU A 402 1.71 19.94 14.36
N ALA A 403 2.67 19.16 13.85
CA ALA A 403 2.51 18.62 12.50
C ALA A 403 1.33 17.64 12.46
N SER A 404 0.57 17.71 11.37
CA SER A 404 -0.57 16.83 11.10
C SER A 404 -0.45 16.21 9.72
N GLY A 405 -0.81 14.95 9.64
CA GLY A 405 -1.02 14.21 8.39
C GLY A 405 -1.99 13.07 8.65
N SER A 406 -2.57 12.52 7.59
CA SER A 406 -3.33 11.26 7.64
C SER A 406 -2.49 10.15 7.01
N PHE A 407 -2.49 8.99 7.65
CA PHE A 407 -2.09 7.73 7.05
C PHE A 407 -3.36 6.91 6.95
N SER A 408 -3.99 6.88 5.78
CA SER A 408 -5.27 6.18 5.66
C SER A 408 -5.05 4.67 5.80
N ALA A 409 -5.47 4.15 6.95
CA ALA A 409 -5.80 2.76 7.19
C ALA A 409 -7.22 2.60 7.75
N ASP A 410 -8.01 3.68 7.73
CA ASP A 410 -9.44 3.63 8.01
C ASP A 410 -10.19 3.36 6.69
N PRO A 411 -10.94 2.24 6.57
CA PRO A 411 -11.79 1.99 5.41
C PRO A 411 -12.77 3.14 5.13
N ALA A 412 -13.19 3.90 6.16
CA ALA A 412 -14.08 5.05 6.02
C ALA A 412 -13.38 6.28 5.40
N GLU A 413 -12.10 6.53 5.72
CA GLU A 413 -11.33 7.61 5.08
C GLU A 413 -10.79 7.23 3.70
N LEU A 414 -10.75 5.94 3.34
CA LEU A 414 -10.32 5.51 2.00
C LEU A 414 -11.31 5.93 0.90
N VAL A 415 -12.58 6.16 1.26
CA VAL A 415 -13.60 6.76 0.38
C VAL A 415 -13.30 8.25 0.14
N PHE A 416 -12.77 8.96 1.15
CA PHE A 416 -12.35 10.37 1.04
C PHE A 416 -10.91 10.58 0.54
N SER A 417 -10.04 9.57 0.59
CA SER A 417 -8.65 9.66 0.13
C SER A 417 -8.50 9.55 -1.40
N LEU A 418 -9.59 9.28 -2.13
CA LEU A 418 -9.63 9.41 -3.59
C LEU A 418 -9.72 10.88 -4.05
N SER A 419 -9.80 11.84 -3.12
CA SER A 419 -9.82 13.29 -3.38
C SER A 419 -8.68 14.07 -2.67
N GLY A 420 -7.44 13.55 -2.72
CA GLY A 420 -6.22 14.33 -2.43
C GLY A 420 -5.61 14.97 -3.70
N PRO A 421 -4.96 16.15 -3.64
CA PRO A 421 -4.77 17.04 -4.78
C PRO A 421 -3.70 16.52 -5.77
N GLY A 422 -4.13 15.63 -6.66
CA GLY A 422 -3.49 15.45 -7.95
C GLY A 422 -3.61 16.75 -8.72
N LYS A 423 -2.45 17.32 -9.11
CA LYS A 423 -2.29 18.45 -10.02
C LYS A 423 -3.60 18.87 -10.70
N ALA A 424 -4.18 19.97 -10.25
CA ALA A 424 -4.77 20.91 -11.19
C ALA A 424 -3.63 21.32 -12.14
N GLY A 425 -3.38 20.51 -13.17
CA GLY A 425 -3.05 21.11 -14.45
C GLY A 425 -4.17 22.11 -14.65
N VAL A 426 -3.83 23.38 -14.92
CA VAL A 426 -4.79 24.46 -15.15
C VAL A 426 -5.93 23.88 -15.97
N MET A 427 -7.02 23.55 -15.27
CA MET A 427 -8.20 22.98 -15.87
C MET A 427 -8.79 24.14 -16.67
N PRO A 428 -9.17 23.93 -17.94
CA PRO A 428 -9.87 24.97 -18.66
C PRO A 428 -11.06 25.43 -17.79
N GLU A 429 -11.22 26.75 -17.69
CA GLU A 429 -12.28 27.41 -16.92
C GLU A 429 -13.61 26.65 -17.07
N GLU A 430 -14.34 26.52 -15.97
CA GLU A 430 -15.71 26.01 -16.01
C GLU A 430 -16.50 26.82 -17.04
N SER A 431 -16.95 26.17 -18.12
CA SER A 431 -18.00 26.74 -18.95
C SER A 431 -19.31 26.67 -18.16
N ASP A 432 -20.15 27.70 -18.29
CA ASP A 432 -21.44 27.83 -17.57
C ASP A 432 -22.35 26.57 -17.69
N ASP A 433 -22.15 25.75 -18.72
CA ASP A 433 -23.07 24.66 -19.07
C ASP A 433 -22.70 23.25 -18.50
N THR A 434 -21.60 23.10 -17.74
CA THR A 434 -21.20 21.76 -17.21
C THR A 434 -21.41 21.63 -15.70
N ILE A 435 -21.81 20.43 -15.24
CA ILE A 435 -22.07 20.14 -13.81
C ILE A 435 -21.30 18.92 -13.32
N ARG A 436 -21.33 18.69 -12.00
CA ARG A 436 -20.89 17.44 -11.36
C ARG A 436 -22.11 16.64 -10.93
N ALA A 437 -22.07 15.34 -11.18
CA ALA A 437 -23.10 14.39 -10.80
C ALA A 437 -22.48 13.29 -9.93
N PHE A 438 -23.17 12.91 -8.85
CA PHE A 438 -22.79 11.82 -7.97
C PHE A 438 -23.54 10.55 -8.39
N VAL A 439 -22.82 9.45 -8.60
CA VAL A 439 -23.39 8.18 -9.06
C VAL A 439 -23.66 7.28 -7.87
N GLU A 440 -24.90 6.84 -7.73
CA GLU A 440 -25.31 5.85 -6.73
C GLU A 440 -25.44 4.47 -7.37
N ILE A 441 -25.98 4.39 -8.59
CA ILE A 441 -26.35 3.12 -9.22
C ILE A 441 -25.69 3.03 -10.60
N PRO A 442 -24.73 2.11 -10.79
CA PRO A 442 -24.11 1.93 -12.09
C PRO A 442 -25.07 1.31 -13.12
N LYS A 443 -24.85 1.65 -14.38
CA LYS A 443 -25.48 1.02 -15.55
C LYS A 443 -25.41 -0.52 -15.45
N GLY A 444 -26.50 -1.18 -15.80
CA GLY A 444 -26.64 -2.63 -15.72
C GLY A 444 -26.86 -3.17 -14.30
N SER A 445 -26.84 -2.33 -13.26
CA SER A 445 -27.16 -2.76 -11.91
C SER A 445 -28.64 -3.14 -11.78
N ARG A 446 -28.90 -4.15 -10.95
CA ARG A 446 -30.24 -4.48 -10.43
C ARG A 446 -30.37 -4.19 -8.94
N ASN A 447 -29.31 -3.69 -8.33
CA ASN A 447 -29.29 -3.23 -6.97
C ASN A 447 -29.50 -1.72 -6.99
N LYS A 448 -30.43 -1.26 -6.16
CA LYS A 448 -30.61 0.13 -5.81
C LYS A 448 -29.71 0.41 -4.62
N TYR A 449 -28.79 1.34 -4.82
CA TYR A 449 -27.94 1.87 -3.77
C TYR A 449 -28.40 3.30 -3.49
N GLU A 450 -28.24 3.75 -2.26
CA GLU A 450 -28.56 5.12 -1.84
C GLU A 450 -27.41 5.68 -1.02
N TRP A 451 -27.10 6.95 -1.25
CA TRP A 451 -26.23 7.74 -0.39
C TRP A 451 -26.96 8.11 0.89
N HIS A 452 -26.35 7.82 2.03
CA HIS A 452 -26.90 8.17 3.33
C HIS A 452 -26.03 9.25 3.99
N GLU A 453 -26.53 10.49 4.04
CA GLU A 453 -25.77 11.66 4.48
C GLU A 453 -25.22 11.53 5.91
N GLU A 454 -26.02 11.00 6.85
CA GLU A 454 -25.61 10.91 8.26
C GLU A 454 -24.43 9.96 8.48
N SER A 455 -24.35 8.89 7.68
CA SER A 455 -23.28 7.89 7.77
C SER A 455 -22.13 8.17 6.81
N GLY A 456 -22.35 9.02 5.79
CA GLY A 456 -21.37 9.30 4.75
C GLY A 456 -21.02 8.05 3.93
N THR A 457 -21.97 7.12 3.80
CA THR A 457 -21.77 5.84 3.12
C THR A 457 -22.87 5.57 2.09
N ILE A 458 -22.52 4.78 1.07
CA ILE A 458 -23.50 4.21 0.16
C ILE A 458 -24.00 2.89 0.72
N GLU A 459 -25.31 2.80 0.90
CA GLU A 459 -25.99 1.62 1.41
C GLU A 459 -26.72 0.89 0.29
N LEU A 460 -26.72 -0.44 0.35
CA LEU A 460 -27.60 -1.24 -0.50
C LEU A 460 -29.01 -1.14 0.07
N ASP A 461 -29.85 -0.28 -0.49
CA ASP A 461 -31.27 -0.15 -0.14
C ASP A 461 -31.99 -1.47 -0.44
N ARG A 462 -32.05 -1.84 -1.74
CA ARG A 462 -32.75 -3.05 -2.17
C ARG A 462 -32.30 -3.56 -3.53
N ARG A 463 -32.78 -4.75 -3.89
CA ARG A 463 -32.68 -5.29 -5.25
C ARG A 463 -34.01 -5.06 -5.97
N LEU A 464 -33.95 -4.58 -7.22
CA LEU A 464 -35.12 -4.47 -8.08
C LEU A 464 -35.76 -5.85 -8.28
N PHE A 465 -37.08 -5.93 -8.03
CA PHE A 465 -37.86 -7.15 -8.25
C PHE A 465 -38.08 -7.46 -9.75
N ALA A 466 -37.74 -6.52 -10.63
CA ALA A 466 -37.85 -6.63 -12.08
C ALA A 466 -36.73 -7.44 -12.74
N ALA A 467 -36.95 -7.92 -13.96
CA ALA A 467 -35.90 -8.47 -14.83
C ALA A 467 -35.05 -7.38 -15.53
N VAL A 468 -35.45 -6.10 -15.42
CA VAL A 468 -34.73 -4.96 -15.99
C VAL A 468 -33.60 -4.49 -15.07
N SER A 469 -32.65 -3.77 -15.66
CA SER A 469 -31.50 -3.12 -15.00
C SER A 469 -31.44 -1.66 -15.42
N TYR A 470 -30.79 -0.81 -14.62
CA TYR A 470 -30.63 0.61 -14.96
C TYR A 470 -29.90 0.75 -16.31
N PRO A 471 -30.47 1.47 -17.30
CA PRO A 471 -29.88 1.58 -18.65
C PRO A 471 -28.71 2.58 -18.72
N THR A 472 -28.60 3.45 -17.72
CA THR A 472 -27.57 4.47 -17.53
C THR A 472 -27.00 4.38 -16.11
N ASP A 473 -25.89 5.07 -15.86
CA ASP A 473 -25.54 5.37 -14.46
C ASP A 473 -26.60 6.33 -13.90
N TYR A 474 -26.96 6.17 -12.64
CA TYR A 474 -28.01 6.93 -11.97
C TYR A 474 -27.52 7.46 -10.63
N GLY A 475 -27.96 8.64 -10.25
CA GLY A 475 -27.74 9.25 -8.94
C GLY A 475 -28.32 10.64 -8.92
N PHE A 476 -27.61 11.60 -8.32
CA PHE A 476 -28.13 12.96 -8.10
C PHE A 476 -27.12 14.06 -8.39
N ILE A 477 -27.60 15.29 -8.46
CA ILE A 477 -26.81 16.51 -8.63
C ILE A 477 -26.60 17.14 -7.25
N PRO A 478 -25.37 17.20 -6.71
CA PRO A 478 -25.11 17.83 -5.43
C PRO A 478 -25.53 19.31 -5.41
N GLU A 479 -25.87 19.81 -4.22
CA GLU A 479 -26.29 21.21 -4.00
C GLU A 479 -27.55 21.61 -4.79
N THR A 480 -28.48 20.68 -4.95
CA THR A 480 -29.80 20.90 -5.57
C THR A 480 -30.91 20.35 -4.70
N LEU A 481 -32.10 20.90 -4.83
CA LEU A 481 -33.31 20.41 -4.18
C LEU A 481 -34.45 20.36 -5.20
N ALA A 482 -34.99 19.17 -5.46
CA ALA A 482 -36.18 18.96 -6.27
C ALA A 482 -37.46 19.39 -5.50
N GLU A 483 -38.62 19.32 -6.16
CA GLU A 483 -39.90 19.76 -5.56
C GLU A 483 -40.38 18.86 -4.41
N ASP A 484 -39.94 17.61 -4.39
CA ASP A 484 -40.21 16.63 -3.33
C ASP A 484 -39.29 16.79 -2.10
N GLY A 485 -38.24 17.60 -2.21
CA GLY A 485 -37.30 17.89 -1.12
C GLY A 485 -36.07 17.00 -1.10
N ASP A 486 -35.89 16.13 -2.10
CA ASP A 486 -34.69 15.33 -2.29
C ASP A 486 -33.75 16.01 -3.31
N GLU A 487 -32.52 15.54 -3.46
CA GLU A 487 -31.62 16.05 -4.51
C GLU A 487 -32.15 15.77 -5.92
N LEU A 488 -31.81 16.65 -6.87
CA LEU A 488 -32.27 16.49 -8.24
C LEU A 488 -31.62 15.26 -8.89
N ASP A 489 -32.46 14.31 -9.29
CA ASP A 489 -32.08 13.08 -9.94
C ASP A 489 -31.41 13.29 -11.30
N ILE A 490 -30.39 12.48 -11.60
CA ILE A 490 -29.67 12.50 -12.87
C ILE A 490 -29.31 11.10 -13.38
N MET A 491 -29.44 10.95 -14.69
CA MET A 491 -29.05 9.81 -15.50
C MET A 491 -27.84 10.19 -16.35
N ILE A 492 -26.82 9.34 -16.40
CA ILE A 492 -25.58 9.60 -17.12
C ILE A 492 -25.34 8.50 -18.15
N ALA A 493 -25.36 8.89 -19.42
CA ALA A 493 -25.11 7.97 -20.53
C ALA A 493 -23.61 7.65 -20.62
N VAL A 494 -23.23 6.46 -20.14
CA VAL A 494 -21.84 5.99 -20.11
C VAL A 494 -21.64 4.80 -21.04
N SER A 495 -20.43 4.70 -21.61
CA SER A 495 -20.01 3.58 -22.47
C SER A 495 -19.95 2.27 -21.66
N GLU A 496 -19.31 2.33 -20.50
CA GLU A 496 -19.12 1.24 -19.55
C GLU A 496 -19.62 1.70 -18.17
N PRO A 497 -20.20 0.81 -17.34
CA PRO A 497 -20.70 1.18 -16.02
C PRO A 497 -19.59 1.70 -15.11
N THR A 498 -19.89 2.70 -14.28
CA THR A 498 -18.97 3.13 -13.23
C THR A 498 -19.19 2.34 -11.93
N PHE A 499 -19.03 2.96 -10.76
CA PHE A 499 -19.23 2.35 -9.45
C PHE A 499 -19.95 3.34 -8.52
N PRO A 500 -20.74 2.85 -7.54
CA PRO A 500 -21.38 3.73 -6.56
C PRO A 500 -20.33 4.57 -5.82
N GLY A 501 -20.54 5.88 -5.75
CA GLY A 501 -19.65 6.83 -5.08
C GLY A 501 -18.72 7.56 -6.05
N CYS A 502 -18.87 7.32 -7.35
CA CYS A 502 -18.16 8.05 -8.39
C CYS A 502 -18.78 9.44 -8.62
N THR A 503 -17.96 10.47 -8.79
CA THR A 503 -18.41 11.78 -9.27
C THR A 503 -17.94 12.01 -10.70
N ILE A 504 -18.87 12.36 -11.59
CA ILE A 504 -18.60 12.56 -13.01
C ILE A 504 -18.90 14.02 -13.38
N ARG A 505 -18.01 14.64 -14.17
CA ARG A 505 -18.31 15.93 -14.81
C ARG A 505 -19.11 15.67 -16.09
N VAL A 506 -20.30 16.24 -16.18
CA VAL A 506 -21.27 15.93 -17.22
C VAL A 506 -21.87 17.19 -17.83
N GLN A 507 -22.35 17.07 -19.06
CA GLN A 507 -23.12 18.06 -19.79
C GLN A 507 -24.60 17.62 -19.80
N PRO A 508 -25.53 18.38 -19.20
CA PRO A 508 -26.97 18.11 -19.33
C PRO A 508 -27.42 18.28 -20.79
N ILE A 509 -28.18 17.32 -21.32
CA ILE A 509 -28.63 17.32 -22.72
C ILE A 509 -30.15 17.20 -22.86
N ALA A 510 -30.84 16.71 -21.83
CA ALA A 510 -32.29 16.59 -21.81
C ALA A 510 -32.82 16.42 -20.37
N VAL A 511 -34.14 16.49 -20.20
CA VAL A 511 -34.83 16.16 -18.95
C VAL A 511 -36.02 15.26 -19.25
N LEU A 512 -36.16 14.15 -18.52
CA LEU A 512 -37.34 13.31 -18.56
C LEU A 512 -38.38 13.89 -17.61
N LYS A 513 -39.51 14.34 -18.14
CA LYS A 513 -40.57 14.96 -17.32
C LYS A 513 -41.55 13.90 -16.83
N MET A 514 -41.74 13.83 -15.52
CA MET A 514 -42.61 12.82 -14.89
C MET A 514 -43.50 13.46 -13.82
N HIS A 515 -44.75 13.04 -13.75
CA HIS A 515 -45.72 13.55 -12.77
C HIS A 515 -46.57 12.45 -12.14
N ASP A 516 -47.04 12.69 -10.92
CA ASP A 516 -48.04 11.90 -10.21
C ASP A 516 -48.96 12.87 -9.44
N ASP A 517 -50.21 12.99 -9.89
CA ASP A 517 -51.17 14.04 -9.47
C ASP A 517 -50.55 15.46 -9.51
N ASP A 518 -50.35 16.10 -8.34
CA ASP A 518 -49.79 17.45 -8.18
C ASP A 518 -48.26 17.44 -7.96
N LYS A 519 -47.60 16.29 -8.01
CA LYS A 519 -46.15 16.15 -7.77
C LYS A 519 -45.38 15.95 -9.07
N ARG A 520 -44.18 16.53 -9.15
CA ARG A 520 -43.22 16.34 -10.25
C ARG A 520 -41.99 15.59 -9.76
N ASN A 521 -41.45 14.74 -10.64
CA ASN A 521 -40.19 14.00 -10.42
C ASN A 521 -39.39 13.97 -11.73
N ASP A 522 -38.96 15.15 -12.14
CA ASP A 522 -38.21 15.33 -13.37
C ASP A 522 -36.76 14.83 -13.18
N LYS A 523 -36.22 14.12 -14.19
CA LYS A 523 -34.89 13.51 -14.14
C LYS A 523 -33.99 14.03 -15.24
N VAL A 524 -32.82 14.55 -14.88
CA VAL A 524 -31.88 15.09 -15.87
C VAL A 524 -31.18 13.95 -16.60
N LEU A 525 -30.99 14.07 -17.91
CA LEU A 525 -30.10 13.20 -18.70
C LEU A 525 -28.86 13.98 -19.13
N ALA A 526 -27.69 13.39 -18.88
CA ALA A 526 -26.41 14.02 -19.15
C ALA A 526 -25.38 13.06 -19.75
N VAL A 527 -24.35 13.65 -20.35
CA VAL A 527 -23.24 12.92 -21.00
C VAL A 527 -21.88 13.31 -20.40
N PRO A 528 -20.92 12.39 -20.24
CA PRO A 528 -19.59 12.71 -19.71
C PRO A 528 -18.79 13.65 -20.62
N VAL A 529 -18.26 14.74 -20.07
CA VAL A 529 -17.50 15.75 -20.85
C VAL A 529 -16.10 15.27 -21.26
N SER A 530 -15.59 14.23 -20.60
CA SER A 530 -14.24 13.69 -20.84
C SER A 530 -14.22 12.38 -21.62
N ASP A 531 -15.39 11.80 -21.92
CA ASP A 531 -15.47 10.56 -22.72
C ASP A 531 -15.60 10.92 -24.21
N PRO A 532 -14.61 10.57 -25.07
CA PRO A 532 -14.65 10.87 -26.50
C PRO A 532 -15.87 10.33 -27.26
N ALA A 533 -16.55 9.31 -26.73
CA ALA A 533 -17.77 8.75 -27.32
C ALA A 533 -19.01 9.63 -27.07
N TRP A 534 -18.99 10.45 -26.02
CA TRP A 534 -20.16 11.18 -25.53
C TRP A 534 -19.96 12.70 -25.49
N SER A 535 -18.72 13.19 -25.37
CA SER A 535 -18.36 14.60 -25.16
C SER A 535 -18.66 15.55 -26.33
N LYS A 536 -19.37 15.08 -27.36
CA LYS A 536 -19.74 15.84 -28.57
C LYS A 536 -21.24 15.88 -28.79
N LEU A 537 -22.02 15.32 -27.88
CA LEU A 537 -23.47 15.26 -27.95
C LEU A 537 -24.02 16.37 -27.06
N ASP A 538 -24.88 17.21 -27.61
CA ASP A 538 -25.39 18.39 -26.91
C ASP A 538 -26.94 18.38 -26.81
N GLU A 539 -27.61 17.57 -27.63
CA GLU A 539 -29.07 17.42 -27.67
C GLU A 539 -29.51 15.96 -27.52
N LEU A 540 -30.77 15.72 -27.15
CA LEU A 540 -31.35 14.37 -27.02
C LEU A 540 -31.23 13.54 -28.32
N ASP A 541 -31.43 14.18 -29.47
CA ASP A 541 -31.40 13.55 -30.80
C ASP A 541 -29.99 13.04 -31.20
N ASP A 542 -28.95 13.46 -30.47
CA ASP A 542 -27.58 13.02 -30.68
C ASP A 542 -27.29 11.64 -30.06
N LEU A 543 -28.20 11.12 -29.20
CA LEU A 543 -27.98 9.87 -28.50
C LEU A 543 -27.91 8.66 -29.45
N PRO A 544 -26.95 7.73 -29.23
CA PRO A 544 -26.82 6.56 -30.07
C PRO A 544 -27.89 5.51 -29.79
N GLY A 545 -28.57 5.04 -30.86
CA GLY A 545 -29.53 3.95 -30.79
C GLY A 545 -30.83 4.34 -30.11
N ASP A 546 -31.49 3.37 -29.47
CA ASP A 546 -32.81 3.54 -28.84
C ASP A 546 -32.68 3.87 -27.33
N LEU A 547 -31.57 4.50 -26.90
CA LEU A 547 -31.25 4.68 -25.47
C LEU A 547 -32.29 5.56 -24.75
N ALA A 548 -32.78 6.63 -25.39
CA ALA A 548 -33.83 7.47 -24.81
C ALA A 548 -35.13 6.67 -24.58
N ASP A 549 -35.48 5.78 -25.51
CA ASP A 549 -36.64 4.90 -25.38
C ASP A 549 -36.41 3.82 -24.30
N GLU A 550 -35.20 3.29 -24.19
CA GLU A 550 -34.82 2.35 -23.13
C GLU A 550 -34.93 2.97 -21.74
N VAL A 551 -34.49 4.23 -21.59
CA VAL A 551 -34.62 5.00 -20.34
C VAL A 551 -36.09 5.25 -20.00
N SER A 552 -36.90 5.74 -20.95
CA SER A 552 -38.33 5.94 -20.72
C SER A 552 -39.02 4.63 -20.31
N HIS A 553 -38.75 3.54 -21.04
CA HIS A 553 -39.35 2.24 -20.75
C HIS A 553 -38.93 1.70 -19.36
N PHE A 554 -37.68 1.93 -18.96
CA PHE A 554 -37.21 1.56 -17.62
C PHE A 554 -38.05 2.23 -16.53
N PHE A 555 -38.30 3.54 -16.63
CA PHE A 555 -39.07 4.26 -15.60
C PHE A 555 -40.57 3.92 -15.61
N GLU A 556 -41.17 3.64 -16.77
CA GLU A 556 -42.54 3.11 -16.84
C GLU A 556 -42.66 1.79 -16.07
N VAL A 557 -41.76 0.83 -16.34
CA VAL A 557 -41.76 -0.48 -15.68
C VAL A 557 -41.38 -0.37 -14.21
N TYR A 558 -40.47 0.52 -13.86
CA TYR A 558 -40.04 0.76 -12.49
C TYR A 558 -41.22 1.30 -11.64
N SER A 559 -41.97 2.28 -12.16
CA SER A 559 -43.12 2.86 -11.45
C SER A 559 -44.19 1.81 -11.14
N ASP A 560 -44.54 0.99 -12.14
CA ASP A 560 -45.50 -0.11 -12.00
C ASP A 560 -45.12 -1.11 -10.89
N LEU A 561 -43.82 -1.38 -10.72
CA LEU A 561 -43.32 -2.38 -9.78
C LEU A 561 -43.12 -1.85 -8.36
N GLU A 562 -42.85 -0.56 -8.22
CA GLU A 562 -42.72 0.12 -6.93
C GLU A 562 -44.07 0.61 -6.39
N GLY A 563 -45.15 0.43 -7.16
CA GLY A 563 -46.51 0.81 -6.77
C GLY A 563 -46.72 2.33 -6.73
N THR A 564 -45.96 3.06 -7.55
CA THR A 564 -46.10 4.50 -7.77
C THR A 564 -46.85 4.75 -9.09
N ASP A 565 -47.60 5.86 -9.18
CA ASP A 565 -48.42 6.17 -10.36
C ASP A 565 -47.74 7.22 -11.29
N TRP A 566 -46.41 7.29 -11.31
CA TRP A 566 -45.67 8.25 -12.14
C TRP A 566 -45.93 8.05 -13.64
N GLN A 567 -46.37 9.11 -14.31
CA GLN A 567 -46.61 9.15 -15.75
C GLN A 567 -45.52 9.97 -16.46
N ILE A 568 -44.95 9.40 -17.53
CA ILE A 568 -43.97 10.08 -18.38
C ILE A 568 -44.70 11.04 -19.33
N GLU A 569 -44.44 12.35 -19.20
CA GLU A 569 -44.96 13.38 -20.11
C GLU A 569 -44.16 13.45 -21.42
N GLY A 570 -42.89 13.05 -21.36
CA GLY A 570 -41.94 13.03 -22.46
C GLY A 570 -40.63 13.71 -22.11
N TRP A 571 -39.79 13.90 -23.12
CA TRP A 571 -38.47 14.53 -22.98
C TRP A 571 -38.56 16.05 -23.20
N GLY A 572 -37.97 16.82 -22.28
CA GLY A 572 -37.64 18.24 -22.42
C GLY A 572 -36.23 18.45 -22.98
N SER A 573 -35.98 19.67 -23.43
CA SER A 573 -34.71 20.04 -24.10
C SER A 573 -33.53 20.17 -23.12
N SER A 574 -32.31 20.32 -23.67
CA SER A 574 -31.14 20.70 -22.86
C SER A 574 -31.36 22.02 -22.11
N HIS A 575 -32.05 22.98 -22.72
CA HIS A 575 -32.40 24.24 -22.07
C HIS A 575 -33.31 24.02 -20.85
N ASP A 576 -34.33 23.17 -20.99
CA ASP A 576 -35.25 22.81 -19.90
C ASP A 576 -34.48 22.14 -18.74
N ALA A 577 -33.48 21.31 -19.04
CA ALA A 577 -32.65 20.67 -18.03
C ALA A 577 -31.81 21.68 -17.25
N HIS A 578 -31.17 22.65 -17.93
CA HIS A 578 -30.40 23.71 -17.27
C HIS A 578 -31.29 24.60 -16.41
N GLU A 579 -32.46 24.99 -16.91
CA GLU A 579 -33.43 25.78 -16.14
C GLU A 579 -33.89 25.04 -14.87
N LEU A 580 -34.18 23.74 -14.98
CA LEU A 580 -34.56 22.91 -13.83
C LEU A 580 -33.43 22.82 -12.78
N ILE A 581 -32.18 22.66 -13.22
CA ILE A 581 -31.02 22.62 -12.33
C ILE A 581 -30.85 23.96 -11.60
N GLU A 582 -30.95 25.07 -12.32
CA GLU A 582 -30.86 26.42 -11.72
C GLU A 582 -31.94 26.65 -10.66
N GLN A 583 -33.20 26.35 -10.98
CA GLN A 583 -34.31 26.44 -10.03
C GLN A 583 -34.09 25.55 -8.80
N SER A 584 -33.53 24.35 -9.00
CA SER A 584 -33.24 23.41 -7.91
C SER A 584 -32.09 23.90 -7.02
N ARG A 585 -31.07 24.56 -7.58
CA ARG A 585 -29.99 25.22 -6.82
C ARG A 585 -30.50 26.41 -6.03
N GLU A 586 -31.43 27.19 -6.59
CA GLU A 586 -32.07 28.28 -5.86
C GLU A 586 -32.82 27.76 -4.64
N ARG A 587 -33.63 26.71 -4.80
CA ARG A 587 -34.33 26.05 -3.67
C ARG A 587 -33.36 25.53 -2.60
N TYR A 588 -32.25 24.90 -3.00
CA TYR A 588 -31.23 24.41 -2.07
C TYR A 588 -30.55 25.54 -1.28
N ARG A 589 -30.36 26.72 -1.89
CA ARG A 589 -29.82 27.89 -1.18
C ARG A 589 -30.85 28.44 -0.18
N GLU A 590 -32.11 28.53 -0.58
CA GLU A 590 -33.19 29.02 0.29
C GLU A 590 -33.49 28.08 1.48
N SER A 591 -33.20 26.78 1.38
CA SER A 591 -33.38 25.84 2.49
C SER A 591 -32.24 25.84 3.52
N ASN A 592 -31.07 26.39 3.15
CA ASN A 592 -29.86 26.45 3.98
C ASN A 592 -29.60 27.83 4.63
N ASP A 593 -30.39 28.85 4.28
CA ASP A 593 -30.46 30.18 4.93
C ASP A 593 -31.57 30.21 6.01
#